data_AF-A0A2V8QNX4-F1
#
_entry.id   AF-A0A2V8QNX4-F1
#
_cell.length_a   1.000
_cell.length_b   1.000
_cell.length_c   1.000
_cell.angle_alpha   90.00
_cell.angle_beta   90.00
_cell.angle_gamma   90.00
#
_symmetry.space_group_name_H-M   'P 1'
#
loop_
_entity.id
_entity.type
_entity.pdbx_description
1 polymer ?
#
loop_
_entity_poly.entity_id
_entity_poly.type
_entity_poly.pdbx_seq_one_letter_code
_entity_poly.pdbx_strand_id
1 'polypeptide(L)'
;MTDQSAGQNALQDIDADLLDPYENLVSIDVLGVEVNVPEKNRLLRCFQYLSLNTISYGDFCWNGECTNCQIWYHMKGQDELNDRPALSCRIECVEGMVITKLSRFIELEGITK
;
A
#
# COMPACT_ATOMS: atom_id res chain seq x y z
N MET A 1 32.04 7.45 -20.32
CA MET A 1 31.75 7.10 -18.92
C MET A 1 30.30 7.49 -18.70
N THR A 2 29.39 6.57 -19.00
CA THR A 2 27.95 6.85 -18.94
C THR A 2 27.49 6.88 -17.49
N ASP A 3 27.09 8.07 -17.06
CA ASP A 3 26.37 8.38 -15.83
C ASP A 3 25.10 7.53 -15.76
N GLN A 4 25.07 6.56 -14.85
CA GLN A 4 23.90 5.70 -14.58
C GLN A 4 23.45 5.76 -13.11
N SER A 5 24.06 6.63 -12.29
CA SER A 5 23.81 6.68 -10.84
C SER A 5 22.71 7.66 -10.42
N ALA A 6 22.24 8.55 -11.30
CA ALA A 6 21.24 9.56 -10.95
C ALA A 6 19.81 9.00 -10.79
N GLY A 7 19.49 7.89 -11.47
CA GLY A 7 18.14 7.31 -11.46
C GLY A 7 17.81 6.44 -10.23
N GLN A 8 18.82 5.90 -9.56
CA GLN A 8 18.63 5.03 -8.39
C GLN A 8 18.53 5.82 -7.07
N ASN A 9 19.13 7.01 -7.00
CA ASN A 9 19.11 7.87 -5.82
C ASN A 9 17.73 8.52 -5.59
N ALA A 10 17.06 8.94 -6.67
CA ALA A 10 15.79 9.66 -6.56
C ALA A 10 14.63 8.82 -5.99
N LEU A 11 14.59 7.52 -6.30
CA LEU A 11 13.58 6.61 -5.73
C LEU A 11 13.84 6.35 -4.24
N GLN A 12 15.11 6.22 -3.84
CA GLN A 12 15.49 6.07 -2.43
C GLN A 12 15.22 7.33 -1.60
N ASP A 13 15.42 8.51 -2.18
CA ASP A 13 15.14 9.80 -1.53
C ASP A 13 13.62 10.03 -1.36
N ILE A 14 12.82 9.66 -2.37
CA ILE A 14 11.35 9.73 -2.31
C ILE A 14 10.81 8.78 -1.23
N ASP A 15 11.38 7.58 -1.12
CA ASP A 15 11.00 6.60 -0.11
C ASP A 15 11.26 7.14 1.31
N ALA A 16 12.39 7.81 1.54
CA ALA A 16 12.77 8.33 2.86
C ALA A 16 11.86 9.46 3.38
N ASP A 17 11.30 10.28 2.48
CA ASP A 17 10.41 11.39 2.85
C ASP A 17 8.94 10.96 3.01
N LEU A 18 8.54 9.86 2.36
CA LEU A 18 7.14 9.41 2.33
C LEU A 18 6.84 8.27 3.30
N LEU A 19 7.81 7.38 3.53
CA LEU A 19 7.62 6.14 4.27
C LEU A 19 8.23 6.25 5.67
N ASP A 20 7.59 5.58 6.62
CA ASP A 20 8.21 5.31 7.90
C ASP A 20 9.43 4.38 7.68
N PRO A 21 10.52 4.52 8.45
CA PRO A 21 11.70 3.69 8.28
C PRO A 21 11.37 2.19 8.36
N TYR A 22 11.83 1.44 7.35
CA TYR A 22 11.61 -0.01 7.24
C TYR A 22 12.93 -0.71 6.90
N GLU A 23 13.07 -1.96 7.38
CA GLU A 23 14.26 -2.78 7.10
C GLU A 23 13.96 -3.91 6.10
N ASN A 24 12.70 -4.34 6.02
CA ASN A 24 12.26 -5.47 5.22
C ASN A 24 10.98 -5.12 4.44
N LEU A 25 10.73 -5.90 3.39
CA LEU A 25 9.44 -5.94 2.74
C LEU A 25 8.65 -7.15 3.28
N VAL A 26 7.37 -6.94 3.57
CA VAL A 26 6.43 -7.99 3.97
C VAL A 26 5.54 -8.36 2.79
N SER A 27 5.22 -9.64 2.67
CA SER A 27 4.32 -10.16 1.64
C SER A 27 2.87 -10.04 2.10
N ILE A 28 2.04 -9.45 1.23
CA ILE A 28 0.59 -9.35 1.38
C ILE A 28 -0.09 -9.77 0.08
N ASP A 29 -1.37 -10.15 0.17
CA ASP A 29 -2.21 -10.42 -0.98
C ASP A 29 -3.18 -9.26 -1.20
N VAL A 30 -3.23 -8.74 -2.43
CA VAL A 30 -4.20 -7.71 -2.83
C VAL A 30 -5.00 -8.24 -4.01
N LEU A 31 -6.29 -8.53 -3.76
CA LEU A 31 -7.22 -9.06 -4.76
C LEU A 31 -6.71 -10.33 -5.46
N GLY A 32 -6.02 -11.22 -4.72
CA GLY A 32 -5.44 -12.46 -5.23
C GLY A 32 -4.05 -12.31 -5.85
N VAL A 33 -3.44 -11.11 -5.78
CA VAL A 33 -2.09 -10.83 -6.27
C VAL A 33 -1.15 -10.63 -5.08
N GLU A 34 -0.13 -11.49 -4.98
CA GLU A 34 0.89 -11.35 -3.95
C GLU A 34 1.88 -10.22 -4.29
N VAL A 35 2.08 -9.29 -3.36
CA VAL A 35 2.97 -8.13 -3.49
C VAL A 35 3.81 -7.93 -2.23
N ASN A 36 4.98 -7.32 -2.39
CA ASN A 36 5.88 -7.01 -1.30
C ASN A 36 5.88 -5.51 -1.02
N VAL A 37 5.67 -5.12 0.23
CA VAL A 37 5.53 -3.72 0.65
C VAL A 37 6.34 -3.46 1.92
N PRO A 38 6.77 -2.21 2.16
CA PRO A 38 7.56 -1.87 3.35
C PRO A 38 6.80 -2.19 4.64
N GLU A 39 7.46 -2.88 5.57
CA GLU A 39 6.92 -3.14 6.90
C GLU A 39 6.72 -1.85 7.70
N LYS A 40 5.97 -1.92 8.82
CA LYS A 40 5.78 -0.82 9.80
C LYS A 40 5.16 0.46 9.22
N ASN A 41 4.70 0.40 7.98
CA ASN A 41 4.07 1.50 7.28
C ASN A 41 2.55 1.34 7.28
N ARG A 42 1.84 2.47 7.20
CA ARG A 42 0.39 2.44 6.99
C ARG A 42 0.07 1.80 5.64
N LEU A 43 -1.02 1.05 5.56
CA LEU A 43 -1.38 0.35 4.33
C LEU A 43 -1.56 1.30 3.13
N LEU A 44 -2.06 2.53 3.34
CA LEU A 44 -2.16 3.52 2.25
C LEU A 44 -0.78 3.98 1.76
N ARG A 45 0.24 4.04 2.62
CA ARG A 45 1.64 4.30 2.22
C ARG A 45 2.22 3.11 1.46
N CYS A 46 1.89 1.89 1.86
CA CYS A 46 2.23 0.68 1.09
C CYS A 46 1.60 0.69 -0.31
N PHE A 47 0.35 1.13 -0.44
CA PHE A 47 -0.28 1.36 -1.75
C PHE A 47 0.41 2.47 -2.55
N GLN A 48 0.85 3.54 -1.90
CA GLN A 48 1.63 4.59 -2.54
C GLN A 48 2.98 4.08 -3.04
N TYR A 49 3.64 3.20 -2.30
CA TYR A 49 4.87 2.53 -2.76
C TYR A 49 4.62 1.69 -4.02
N LEU A 50 3.49 0.97 -4.10
CA LEU A 50 3.12 0.20 -5.29
C LEU A 50 2.67 1.08 -6.46
N SER A 51 2.09 2.25 -6.20
CA SER A 51 1.50 3.13 -7.22
C SER A 51 1.58 4.59 -6.82
N LEU A 52 2.77 5.16 -6.98
CA LEU A 52 3.10 6.51 -6.50
C LEU A 52 2.15 7.57 -7.05
N ASN A 53 1.86 7.54 -8.36
CA ASN A 53 1.07 8.58 -9.00
C ASN A 53 -0.41 8.55 -8.58
N THR A 54 -1.06 7.39 -8.70
CA THR A 54 -2.49 7.26 -8.43
C THR A 54 -2.84 7.51 -6.97
N ILE A 55 -1.96 7.12 -6.05
CA ILE A 55 -2.19 7.31 -4.62
C ILE A 55 -1.79 8.72 -4.17
N SER A 56 -0.70 9.30 -4.68
CA SER A 56 -0.28 10.66 -4.28
C SER A 56 -1.25 11.75 -4.77
N TYR A 57 -1.81 11.57 -5.96
CA TYR A 57 -2.75 12.53 -6.57
C TYR A 57 -4.21 12.09 -6.44
N GLY A 58 -4.49 11.01 -5.70
CA GLY A 58 -5.84 10.51 -5.45
C GLY A 58 -6.58 11.31 -4.38
N ASP A 59 -7.90 11.12 -4.31
CA ASP A 59 -8.79 11.81 -3.37
C ASP A 59 -8.70 11.24 -1.94
N PHE A 60 -7.54 11.34 -1.30
CA PHE A 60 -7.31 10.83 0.06
C PHE A 60 -7.03 11.94 1.07
N CYS A 61 -7.75 11.90 2.19
CA CYS A 61 -7.54 12.84 3.32
C CYS A 61 -6.35 12.50 4.23
N TRP A 62 -5.83 11.26 4.18
CA TRP A 62 -4.76 10.72 5.04
C TRP A 62 -5.01 10.77 6.57
N ASN A 63 -6.16 11.26 7.02
CA ASN A 63 -6.49 11.48 8.44
C ASN A 63 -7.68 10.63 8.95
N GLY A 64 -8.31 9.84 8.07
CA GLY A 64 -9.39 8.92 8.43
C GLY A 64 -10.81 9.49 8.30
N GLU A 65 -10.99 10.64 7.66
CA GLU A 65 -12.30 11.30 7.57
C GLU A 65 -13.10 10.93 6.31
N CYS A 66 -12.46 10.88 5.13
CA CYS A 66 -13.17 10.77 3.85
C CYS A 66 -13.64 9.37 3.45
N THR A 67 -13.18 8.32 4.14
CA THR A 67 -13.40 6.89 3.82
C THR A 67 -13.01 6.41 2.41
N ASN A 68 -12.48 7.28 1.54
CA ASN A 68 -12.05 6.91 0.18
C ASN A 68 -10.95 5.83 0.15
N CYS A 69 -10.20 5.67 1.23
CA CYS A 69 -9.16 4.66 1.39
C CYS A 69 -9.66 3.35 2.06
N GLN A 70 -10.98 3.13 2.10
CA GLN A 70 -11.57 1.96 2.73
C GLN A 70 -11.20 0.66 2.01
N ILE A 71 -10.93 -0.36 2.81
CA ILE A 71 -10.57 -1.71 2.37
C ILE A 71 -11.29 -2.74 3.24
N TRP A 72 -11.37 -3.97 2.74
CA TRP A 72 -11.77 -5.15 3.51
C TRP A 72 -10.63 -6.15 3.47
N TYR A 73 -10.33 -6.72 4.62
CA TYR A 73 -9.22 -7.65 4.73
C TYR A 73 -9.46 -8.69 5.81
N HIS A 74 -8.73 -9.79 5.69
CA HIS A 74 -8.53 -10.79 6.74
C HIS A 74 -7.04 -11.17 6.78
N MET A 75 -6.68 -12.06 7.70
CA MET A 75 -5.31 -12.61 7.76
C MET A 75 -5.23 -13.96 7.06
N LYS A 76 -4.10 -14.25 6.43
CA LYS A 76 -3.83 -15.53 5.77
C LYS A 76 -4.23 -16.73 6.65
N GLY A 77 -4.97 -17.66 6.05
CA GLY A 77 -5.57 -18.80 6.75
C GLY A 77 -7.00 -18.55 7.25
N GLN A 78 -7.52 -17.33 7.11
CA GLN A 78 -8.93 -17.01 7.25
C GLN A 78 -9.60 -16.95 5.87
N ASP A 79 -10.93 -16.85 5.86
CA ASP A 79 -11.75 -16.68 4.65
C ASP A 79 -12.46 -15.32 4.63
N GLU A 80 -13.15 -15.01 3.52
CA GLU A 80 -13.89 -13.75 3.35
C GLU A 80 -15.01 -13.52 4.39
N LEU A 81 -15.48 -14.56 5.09
CA LEU A 81 -16.46 -14.38 6.18
C LEU A 81 -15.85 -13.67 7.39
N ASN A 82 -14.51 -13.67 7.48
CA ASN A 82 -13.76 -12.98 8.51
C ASN A 82 -13.32 -11.56 8.09
N ASP A 83 -13.72 -11.10 6.91
CA ASP A 83 -13.36 -9.78 6.39
C ASP A 83 -13.79 -8.67 7.34
N ARG A 84 -12.85 -7.78 7.62
CA ARG A 84 -13.08 -6.61 8.47
C ARG A 84 -12.88 -5.35 7.64
N PRO A 85 -13.82 -4.39 7.71
CA PRO A 85 -13.60 -3.09 7.09
C PRO A 85 -12.53 -2.33 7.86
N ALA A 86 -11.66 -1.63 7.14
CA ALA A 86 -10.70 -0.72 7.72
C ALA A 86 -10.38 0.43 6.79
N LEU A 87 -9.74 1.47 7.33
CA LEU A 87 -9.19 2.58 6.56
C LEU A 87 -7.70 2.35 6.38
N SER A 88 -7.24 2.16 5.14
CA SER A 88 -5.82 1.89 4.85
C SER A 88 -4.88 3.01 5.34
N CYS A 89 -5.37 4.25 5.50
CA CYS A 89 -4.58 5.34 6.09
C CYS A 89 -4.46 5.30 7.62
N ARG A 90 -5.15 4.37 8.31
CA ARG A 90 -5.18 4.26 9.78
C ARG A 90 -4.74 2.90 10.31
N ILE A 91 -4.49 1.92 9.43
CA ILE A 91 -3.98 0.61 9.82
C ILE A 91 -2.55 0.43 9.32
N GLU A 92 -1.74 -0.25 10.11
CA GLU A 92 -0.41 -0.69 9.71
C GLU A 92 -0.52 -1.93 8.81
N CYS A 93 0.37 -2.02 7.83
CA CYS A 93 0.52 -3.20 7.00
C CYS A 93 1.29 -4.28 7.76
N VAL A 94 0.74 -5.49 7.81
CA VAL A 94 1.32 -6.64 8.50
C VAL A 94 1.45 -7.79 7.50
N GLU A 95 2.51 -8.58 7.64
CA GLU A 95 2.71 -9.78 6.83
C GLU A 95 1.50 -10.72 6.87
N GLY A 96 1.14 -11.24 5.70
CA GLY A 96 0.02 -12.16 5.56
C GLY A 96 -1.36 -11.49 5.61
N MET A 97 -1.46 -10.17 5.53
CA MET A 97 -2.73 -9.51 5.23
C MET A 97 -3.23 -9.92 3.84
N VAL A 98 -4.53 -10.19 3.74
CA VAL A 98 -5.23 -10.51 2.50
C VAL A 98 -6.33 -9.47 2.30
N ILE A 99 -6.15 -8.61 1.29
CA ILE A 99 -7.07 -7.52 0.97
C ILE A 99 -8.03 -8.02 -0.11
N THR A 100 -9.28 -8.23 0.26
CA THR A 100 -10.31 -8.85 -0.59
C THR A 100 -11.12 -7.83 -1.37
N LYS A 101 -11.23 -6.59 -0.87
CA LYS A 101 -11.96 -5.50 -1.51
C LYS A 101 -11.28 -4.16 -1.28
N LEU A 102 -11.30 -3.34 -2.33
CA LEU A 102 -10.80 -1.97 -2.31
C LEU A 102 -11.94 -0.99 -2.61
N SER A 103 -11.85 0.20 -2.02
CA SER A 103 -12.61 1.35 -2.48
C SER A 103 -12.27 1.68 -3.93
N ARG A 104 -13.26 2.18 -4.70
CA ARG A 104 -13.10 2.57 -6.11
C ARG A 104 -12.06 3.67 -6.35
N PHE A 105 -11.67 4.40 -5.31
CA PHE A 105 -10.68 5.47 -5.40
C PHE A 105 -9.25 4.94 -5.31
N ILE A 106 -9.05 3.68 -4.91
CA ILE A 106 -7.74 3.05 -4.82
C ILE A 106 -7.43 2.38 -6.17
N GLU A 107 -6.58 3.04 -6.96
CA GLU A 107 -6.05 2.51 -8.21
C GLU A 107 -4.60 2.05 -8.00
N LEU A 108 -4.36 0.75 -8.22
CA LEU A 108 -3.04 0.12 -8.12
C LEU A 108 -2.63 -0.38 -9.50
N GLU A 109 -1.50 0.10 -9.99
CA GLU A 109 -0.93 -0.24 -11.30
C GLU A 109 -0.65 -1.75 -11.37
N GLY A 110 -1.28 -2.43 -12.33
CA GLY A 110 -1.12 -3.87 -12.53
C GLY A 110 -2.00 -4.76 -11.64
N ILE A 111 -2.87 -4.17 -10.79
CA ILE A 111 -3.83 -4.91 -9.97
C ILE A 111 -5.26 -4.46 -10.26
N THR A 112 -5.57 -3.17 -10.09
CA THR A 112 -6.92 -2.62 -10.37
C THR A 112 -6.97 -1.73 -11.61
N LYS A 113 -5.82 -1.36 -12.17
CA LYS A 113 -5.65 -0.58 -13.39
C LYS A 113 -4.85 -1.37 -14.41
#